data_AF-A0A1Y6BL98-F1
#
_entry.id   AF-A0A1Y6BL98-F1
#
_cell.length_a   1.000
_cell.length_b   1.000
_cell.length_c   1.000
_cell.angle_alpha   90.00
_cell.angle_beta   90.00
_cell.angle_gamma   90.00
#
_symmetry.space_group_name_H-M   'P 1'
#
loop_
_entity.id
_entity.type
_entity.pdbx_description
1 polymer ?
#
loop_
_entity_poly.entity_id
_entity_poly.type
_entity_poly.pdbx_seq_one_letter_code
_entity_poly.pdbx_strand_id
1 'polypeptide(L)' 'MHKNWIRCTLVVGGPIYVNVAAASTLKRHSGDETRIAFPGDGNDFIDVRETPEEILEQLRDD' A
#
# COMPACT_ATOMS: atom_id res chain seq x y z
N MET A 1 -6.48 17.44 5.07
CA MET A 1 -5.36 16.51 4.83
C MET A 1 -5.78 15.60 3.68
N HIS A 2 -4.85 15.20 2.82
CA HIS A 2 -5.19 14.45 1.59
C HIS A 2 -5.54 13.01 1.97
N LYS A 3 -6.84 12.69 2.01
CA LYS A 3 -7.51 11.43 2.45
C LYS A 3 -6.99 10.09 1.87
N ASN A 4 -5.91 10.12 1.09
CA ASN A 4 -5.41 8.98 0.33
C ASN A 4 -3.95 8.65 0.67
N TRP A 5 -3.30 9.37 1.59
CA TRP A 5 -1.95 9.07 2.04
C TRP A 5 -1.99 8.30 3.36
N ILE A 6 -1.61 7.04 3.31
CA ILE A 6 -1.55 6.15 4.47
C ILE A 6 -0.11 5.86 4.83
N ARG A 7 0.14 5.57 6.11
CA ARG A 7 1.46 5.16 6.57
C ARG A 7 1.54 3.63 6.55
N CYS A 8 2.47 3.10 5.78
CA CYS A 8 2.75 1.67 5.68
C CYS A 8 4.20 1.38 6.10
N THR A 9 4.52 0.10 6.22
CA THR A 9 5.85 -0.40 6.55
C THR A 9 6.35 -1.26 5.40
N LEU A 10 7.45 -0.87 4.76
CA LEU A 10 8.03 -1.67 3.68
C LEU A 10 8.45 -3.06 4.20
N VAL A 11 8.24 -4.10 3.39
CA VAL A 11 8.74 -5.46 3.69
C VAL A 11 10.25 -5.42 3.92
N VAL A 12 10.95 -4.77 3.00
CA VAL A 12 12.39 -4.49 3.06
C VAL A 12 12.60 -2.99 3.23
N GLY A 13 12.51 -2.49 4.47
CA GLY A 13 12.80 -1.10 4.77
C GLY A 13 12.13 -0.56 6.03
N GLY A 14 11.99 0.76 6.07
CA GLY A 14 11.33 1.50 7.14
C GLY A 14 9.90 1.93 6.77
N PRO A 15 9.30 2.83 7.56
CA PRO A 15 7.98 3.37 7.27
C PRO A 15 7.99 4.20 5.99
N ILE A 16 6.88 4.16 5.26
CA ILE A 16 6.64 4.92 4.03
C ILE A 16 5.22 5.50 4.06
N TYR A 17 5.04 6.66 3.45
CA TYR A 17 3.70 7.18 3.15
C TYR A 17 3.34 6.84 1.71
N VAL A 18 2.20 6.18 1.53
CA VAL A 18 1.73 5.67 0.25
C VAL A 18 0.47 6.40 -0.15
N ASN A 19 0.45 6.98 -1.35
CA ASN A 19 -0.78 7.49 -1.94
C ASN A 19 -1.55 6.34 -2.60
N VAL A 20 -2.50 5.76 -1.88
CA VAL A 20 -3.29 4.62 -2.40
C VAL A 20 -4.26 5.02 -3.51
N ALA A 21 -4.65 6.29 -3.62
CA ALA A 21 -5.47 6.73 -4.76
C ALA A 21 -4.67 6.77 -6.07
N ALA A 22 -3.34 6.79 -5.98
CA ALA A 22 -2.46 6.63 -7.13
C ALA A 22 -2.16 5.16 -7.44
N ALA A 23 -2.57 4.21 -6.58
CA ALA A 23 -2.35 2.79 -6.82
C ALA A 23 -3.33 2.24 -7.86
N SER A 24 -2.82 1.45 -8.78
CA SER A 24 -3.63 0.69 -9.75
C SER A 24 -4.23 -0.56 -9.12
N THR A 25 -3.44 -1.25 -8.28
CA THR A 25 -3.91 -2.46 -7.61
C THR A 25 -3.31 -2.58 -6.23
N LEU A 26 -4.11 -3.14 -5.34
CA LEU A 26 -3.69 -3.54 -4.00
C LEU A 26 -4.01 -5.02 -3.84
N LYS A 27 -2.99 -5.85 -3.63
CA LYS A 27 -3.14 -7.31 -3.62
C LYS A 27 -2.29 -7.93 -2.55
N ARG A 28 -2.82 -8.96 -1.89
CA ARG A 28 -2.05 -9.80 -0.97
C ARG A 28 -0.87 -10.43 -1.71
N HIS A 29 0.32 -10.33 -1.13
CA HIS A 29 1.57 -10.88 -1.62
C HIS A 29 2.20 -11.70 -0.50
N SER A 30 2.67 -12.93 -0.79
CA SER A 30 3.40 -13.79 0.16
C SER A 30 2.93 -13.75 1.63
N GLY A 31 1.82 -14.45 1.95
CA GLY A 31 1.30 -14.51 3.32
C GLY A 31 0.49 -13.26 3.69
N ASP A 32 1.00 -12.47 4.63
CA ASP A 32 0.33 -11.28 5.18
C ASP A 32 0.81 -9.95 4.59
N GLU A 33 1.73 -9.98 3.63
CA GLU A 33 2.22 -8.77 2.97
C GLU A 33 1.24 -8.30 1.87
N THR A 34 1.35 -7.03 1.49
CA THR A 34 0.57 -6.44 0.41
C THR A 34 1.49 -5.85 -0.64
N ARG A 35 1.28 -6.22 -1.90
CA ARG A 35 1.84 -5.52 -3.04
C ARG A 35 0.91 -4.40 -3.48
N ILE A 36 1.42 -3.18 -3.45
CA ILE A 36 0.75 -2.00 -3.98
C ILE A 36 1.44 -1.66 -5.31
N ALA A 37 0.74 -1.85 -6.42
CA ALA A 37 1.25 -1.54 -7.75
C ALA A 37 0.68 -0.22 -8.25
N PHE A 38 1.51 0.57 -8.91
CA PHE A 38 1.18 1.86 -9.50
C PHE A 38 1.04 1.74 -11.03
N PRO A 39 0.36 2.69 -11.69
CA PRO A 39 0.31 2.75 -13.15
C PRO A 39 1.74 2.87 -13.72
N GLY A 40 2.08 2.04 -14.71
CA GLY A 40 3.44 1.98 -15.25
C GLY A 40 3.68 0.76 -16.11
N ASP A 41 4.96 0.34 -16.22
CA ASP A 41 5.41 -0.81 -17.02
C ASP A 41 5.17 -2.18 -16.33
N GLY A 42 4.54 -2.17 -15.16
CA GLY A 42 4.29 -3.36 -14.34
C GLY A 42 5.38 -3.67 -13.31
N ASN A 43 6.49 -2.94 -13.31
CA ASN A 43 7.55 -3.05 -12.29
C ASN A 43 7.45 -1.98 -11.19
N ASP A 44 6.56 -1.01 -11.35
CA ASP A 44 6.30 0.05 -10.37
C ASP A 44 5.39 -0.48 -9.26
N PHE A 45 5.98 -1.16 -8.28
CA PHE A 45 5.28 -1.61 -7.07
C PHE A 45 6.12 -1.45 -5.82
N ILE A 46 5.44 -1.46 -4.68
CA ILE A 46 6.05 -1.61 -3.36
C ILE A 46 5.38 -2.76 -2.62
N ASP A 47 6.15 -3.45 -1.81
CA ASP A 47 5.64 -4.47 -0.89
C ASP A 47 5.66 -3.92 0.53
N VAL A 48 4.52 -4.00 1.19
CA VAL A 48 4.31 -3.52 2.56
C VAL A 48 3.84 -4.66 3.46
N ARG A 49 4.08 -4.54 4.76
CA ARG A 49 3.76 -5.58 5.74
C ARG A 49 2.31 -5.59 6.17
N GLU A 50 1.60 -4.49 5.95
CA GLU A 50 0.18 -4.39 6.22
C GLU A 50 -0.60 -5.22 5.20
N THR A 51 -1.67 -5.85 5.68
CA THR A 51 -2.63 -6.57 4.85
C THR A 51 -3.49 -5.60 4.02
N PRO A 52 -4.14 -6.09 2.95
CA PRO A 52 -5.11 -5.28 2.20
C PRO A 52 -6.21 -4.70 3.07
N GLU A 53 -6.68 -5.48 4.04
CA GLU A 53 -7.78 -5.11 4.92
C GLU A 53 -7.37 -3.98 5.88
N GLU A 54 -6.19 -4.05 6.49
CA GLU A 54 -5.66 -3.00 7.38
C GLU A 54 -5.45 -1.68 6.62
N ILE A 55 -5.00 -1.75 5.37
CA ILE A 55 -4.84 -0.57 4.52
C ILE A 55 -6.21 0.06 4.21
N LEU A 56 -7.20 -0.76 3.85
CA LEU A 56 -8.54 -0.27 3.54
C LEU A 56 -9.28 0.27 4.78
N GLU A 57 -9.00 -0.28 5.96
CA GLU A 57 -9.53 0.22 7.24
C GLU A 57 -8.97 1.60 7.58
N GLN A 58 -7.66 1.81 7.43
CA GLN A 58 -7.04 3.13 7.64
C GLN A 58 -7.63 4.22 6.74
N LEU A 59 -8.07 3.87 5.53
CA LEU A 59 -8.74 4.82 4.62
C LEU A 59 -10.17 5.18 5.01
N ARG A 60 -10.81 4.35 5.83
CA ARG A 60 -12.18 4.59 6.31
C ARG A 60 -12.20 5.50 7.54
N ASP A 61 -11.12 5.52 8.31
CA ASP A 61 -11.00 6.28 9.56
C ASP A 61 -10.53 7.74 9.35
N ASP A 62 -10.06 8.11 8.15
CA ASP A 62 -9.59 9.48 7.75
C ASP A 62 -10.64 10.30 6.96
#